data_AF-A0A2A5MBM3-F1
#
_entry.id   AF-A0A2A5MBM3-F1
#
_cell.length_a   1.000
_cell.length_b   1.000
_cell.length_c   1.000
_cell.angle_alpha   90.00
_cell.angle_beta   90.00
_cell.angle_gamma   90.00
#
_symmetry.space_group_name_H-M   'P 1'
#
loop_
_entity.id
_entity.type
_entity.pdbx_description
1 polymer ?
#
loop_
_entity_poly.entity_id
_entity_poly.type
_entity_poly.pdbx_seq_one_letter_code
_entity_poly.pdbx_strand_id
1 'polypeptide(L)'
;RLMVWSGQSLYAWHVNRLIAPNERTTDEQKKRVGYFVFHNDQWWLVNEGLSGLISLPDRKTVGIGEKLLLEDNTQFILSSEDGGRLVVVQLLNN
;
A
#
# COMPACT_ATOMS: atom_id res chain seq x y z
N ARG A 1 4.54 -12.07 2.14
CA ARG A 1 3.42 -11.96 1.18
C ARG A 1 2.21 -11.45 1.95
N LEU A 2 1.50 -10.44 1.44
CA LEU A 2 0.28 -9.93 2.06
C LEU A 2 -0.89 -10.39 1.21
N MET A 3 -1.80 -11.19 1.77
CA MET A 3 -3.07 -11.51 1.13
C MET A 3 -4.03 -10.35 1.40
N VAL A 4 -4.74 -9.92 0.37
CA VAL A 4 -5.59 -8.73 0.41
C VAL A 4 -7.02 -9.12 0.06
N TRP A 5 -7.97 -8.47 0.73
CA TRP A 5 -9.40 -8.51 0.40
C TRP A 5 -9.96 -7.07 0.41
N SER A 6 -11.19 -6.90 -0.09
CA SER A 6 -11.78 -5.57 -0.23
C SER A 6 -12.05 -4.97 1.15
N GLY A 7 -11.60 -3.74 1.37
CA GLY A 7 -11.62 -3.05 2.67
C GLY A 7 -10.39 -3.32 3.54
N GLN A 8 -9.43 -4.14 3.10
CA GLN A 8 -8.20 -4.37 3.86
C GLN A 8 -7.40 -3.07 4.01
N SER A 9 -7.09 -2.73 5.27
CA SER A 9 -6.35 -1.51 5.62
C SER A 9 -4.83 -1.72 5.57
N LEU A 10 -4.12 -0.66 5.21
CA LEU A 10 -2.67 -0.55 5.24
C LEU A 10 -2.26 0.36 6.41
N TYR A 11 -1.16 0.00 7.07
CA TYR A 11 -0.66 0.66 8.28
C TYR A 11 0.87 0.77 8.18
N ALA A 12 1.49 1.57 9.05
CA ALA A 12 2.92 1.87 8.98
C ALA A 12 3.83 0.62 8.94
N TRP A 13 3.50 -0.43 9.68
CA TRP A 13 4.26 -1.70 9.69
C TRP A 13 4.15 -2.51 8.38
N HIS A 14 3.08 -2.30 7.60
CA HIS A 14 2.96 -2.86 6.27
C HIS A 14 3.83 -2.11 5.26
N VAL A 15 4.01 -0.80 5.45
CA VAL A 15 4.78 0.10 4.58
C VAL A 15 6.27 -0.07 4.79
N ASN A 16 6.71 -0.07 6.04
CA ASN A 16 8.11 -0.10 6.43
C ASN A 16 8.39 -1.29 7.35
N ARG A 17 9.36 -2.13 6.97
CA ARG A 17 9.73 -3.33 7.75
C ARG A 17 10.37 -3.02 9.10
N LEU A 18 10.91 -1.80 9.28
CA LEU A 18 11.55 -1.36 10.51
C LEU A 18 10.52 -0.99 11.58
N ILE A 19 9.24 -0.85 11.21
CA ILE A 19 8.15 -0.58 12.13
C ILE A 19 7.48 -1.90 12.50
N ALA A 20 7.59 -2.28 13.77
CA ALA A 20 6.89 -3.44 14.32
C ALA A 20 5.57 -3.00 14.98
N PRO A 21 4.47 -3.76 14.80
CA PRO A 21 3.22 -3.52 15.52
C PRO A 21 3.35 -4.02 16.96
N ASN A 22 3.73 -3.14 17.88
CA ASN A 22 3.94 -3.48 19.29
C ASN A 22 3.49 -2.33 20.21
N GLU A 23 3.70 -2.48 21.51
CA GLU A 23 3.28 -1.48 22.51
C GLU A 23 3.96 -0.10 22.33
N ARG A 24 5.07 -0.04 21.58
CA ARG A 24 5.80 1.20 21.28
C ARG A 24 5.33 1.90 20.01
N THR A 25 4.35 1.33 19.30
CA THR A 25 3.77 1.94 18.10
C THR A 25 3.06 3.24 18.49
N THR A 26 3.45 4.36 17.87
CA THR A 26 2.83 5.66 18.15
C THR A 26 1.39 5.70 17.65
N ASP A 27 0.59 6.63 18.15
CA ASP A 27 -0.80 6.75 17.72
C ASP A 27 -0.92 7.12 16.23
N GLU A 28 0.07 7.82 15.67
CA GLU A 28 0.19 8.08 14.23
C GLU A 28 0.42 6.78 13.45
N GLN A 29 1.28 5.89 13.93
CA GLN A 29 1.58 4.63 13.25
C GLN A 29 0.40 3.64 13.28
N LYS A 30 -0.53 3.81 14.22
CA LYS A 30 -1.80 3.06 14.29
C LYS A 30 -2.87 3.62 13.34
N LYS A 31 -2.68 4.80 12.77
CA LYS A 31 -3.62 5.34 11.77
C LYS A 31 -3.45 4.59 10.46
N ARG A 32 -4.59 4.38 9.80
CA ARG A 32 -4.62 3.82 8.45
C ARG A 32 -3.96 4.80 7.49
N VAL A 33 -3.06 4.29 6.65
CA VAL A 33 -2.32 5.09 5.65
C VAL A 33 -2.79 4.80 4.22
N GLY A 34 -3.64 3.80 4.05
CA GLY A 34 -4.30 3.47 2.80
C GLY A 34 -5.15 2.22 2.96
N TYR A 35 -5.85 1.83 1.91
CA TYR A 35 -6.63 0.61 1.91
C TYR A 35 -6.80 0.06 0.50
N PHE A 36 -7.07 -1.23 0.44
CA PHE A 36 -7.40 -1.93 -0.79
C PHE A 36 -8.91 -2.02 -0.94
N VAL A 37 -9.42 -1.76 -2.14
CA VAL A 37 -10.84 -1.88 -2.45
C VAL A 37 -11.02 -2.49 -3.82
N PHE A 38 -11.95 -3.43 -3.91
CA PHE A 38 -12.46 -3.93 -5.19
C PHE A 38 -13.75 -3.19 -5.53
N HIS A 39 -13.74 -2.45 -6.63
CA HIS A 39 -14.86 -1.63 -7.07
C HIS A 39 -14.89 -1.54 -8.60
N ASN A 40 -16.08 -1.73 -9.19
CA ASN A 40 -16.30 -1.77 -10.65
C ASN A 40 -15.34 -2.73 -11.36
N ASP A 41 -15.27 -3.97 -10.87
CA ASP A 41 -14.42 -5.04 -11.40
C ASP A 41 -12.92 -4.73 -11.43
N GLN A 42 -12.48 -3.75 -10.62
CA GLN A 42 -11.09 -3.31 -10.54
C GLN A 42 -10.62 -3.25 -9.10
N TRP A 43 -9.37 -3.64 -8.88
CA TRP A 43 -8.70 -3.45 -7.61
C TRP A 43 -8.00 -2.09 -7.56
N TRP A 44 -8.14 -1.42 -6.42
CA TRP A 44 -7.53 -0.13 -6.16
C TRP A 44 -6.81 -0.15 -4.82
N LEU A 45 -5.62 0.45 -4.78
CA LEU A 45 -5.00 0.94 -3.56
C LEU A 45 -5.30 2.43 -3.43
N VAL A 46 -6.08 2.80 -2.43
CA VAL A 46 -6.36 4.20 -2.11
C VAL A 46 -5.33 4.70 -1.12
N ASN A 47 -4.69 5.81 -1.46
CA ASN A 47 -3.69 6.45 -0.61
C ASN A 47 -4.36 7.43 0.37
N GLU A 48 -4.25 7.17 1.67
CA GLU A 48 -4.79 8.07 2.71
C GLU A 48 -3.69 8.73 3.55
N GLY A 49 -2.43 8.32 3.41
CA GLY A 49 -1.33 8.80 4.25
C GLY A 49 0.06 8.30 3.86
N LEU A 50 0.24 7.75 2.66
CA LEU A 50 1.53 7.37 2.10
C LEU A 50 2.13 8.57 1.37
N SER A 51 3.15 9.19 1.94
CA SER A 51 3.90 10.28 1.28
C SER A 51 4.85 9.77 0.18
N GLY A 52 5.25 8.49 0.24
CA GLY A 52 6.25 7.89 -0.65
C GLY A 52 5.70 6.84 -1.61
N LEU A 53 4.40 6.85 -1.93
CA LEU A 53 3.81 5.90 -2.86
C LEU A 53 4.19 6.24 -4.31
N ILE A 54 4.86 5.30 -4.98
CA ILE A 54 5.36 5.47 -6.35
C ILE A 54 4.96 4.26 -7.20
N SER A 55 4.25 4.48 -8.30
CA SER A 55 3.98 3.43 -9.30
C SER A 55 5.20 3.19 -10.18
N LEU A 56 5.36 1.96 -10.64
CA LEU A 56 6.41 1.55 -11.58
C LEU A 56 5.77 0.93 -12.84
N PRO A 57 6.44 1.03 -14.00
CA PRO A 57 7.82 1.50 -14.22
C PRO A 57 7.95 3.03 -14.42
N ASP A 58 6.83 3.74 -14.56
CA ASP A 58 6.77 5.18 -14.87
C ASP A 58 7.31 6.09 -13.75
N ARG A 59 7.51 5.55 -12.54
CA ARG A 59 7.95 6.28 -11.34
C ARG A 59 7.03 7.45 -11.01
N LYS A 60 5.74 7.29 -11.27
CA LYS A 60 4.75 8.32 -10.97
C LYS A 60 4.42 8.28 -9.48
N THR A 61 4.56 9.42 -8.81
CA THR A 61 4.10 9.58 -7.43
C THR A 61 2.57 9.55 -7.39
N VAL A 62 2.02 8.75 -6.47
CA VAL A 62 0.58 8.69 -6.18
C VAL A 62 0.36 9.45 -4.89
N GLY A 63 -0.22 10.64 -4.98
CA GLY A 63 -0.44 11.55 -3.86
C GLY A 63 -1.49 11.04 -2.86
N ILE A 64 -1.52 11.68 -1.69
CA ILE A 64 -2.56 11.43 -0.67
C ILE A 64 -3.92 11.87 -1.24
N GLY A 65 -4.93 11.00 -1.13
CA GLY A 65 -6.25 11.17 -1.74
C GLY A 65 -6.36 10.59 -3.15
N GLU A 66 -5.24 10.20 -3.77
CA GLU A 66 -5.25 9.50 -5.06
C GLU A 66 -5.37 7.98 -4.87
N LYS A 67 -5.57 7.28 -5.99
CA LYS A 67 -5.65 5.83 -6.03
C LYS A 67 -4.76 5.26 -7.12
N LEU A 68 -4.19 4.10 -6.84
CA LEU A 68 -3.40 3.30 -7.77
C LEU A 68 -4.24 2.09 -8.20
N LEU A 69 -4.38 1.89 -9.51
CA LEU A 69 -4.99 0.69 -10.06
C LEU A 69 -4.06 -0.51 -9.82
N LEU A 70 -4.62 -1.63 -9.39
CA LEU A 70 -3.90 -2.88 -9.16
C LEU A 70 -4.31 -3.91 -10.20
N GLU A 71 -3.41 -4.16 -11.12
CA GLU A 71 -3.52 -5.20 -12.13
C GLU A 71 -2.48 -6.28 -11.84
N ASP A 72 -2.57 -7.40 -12.56
CA ASP A 72 -1.57 -8.45 -12.39
C ASP A 72 -0.18 -7.94 -12.77
N ASN A 73 0.82 -8.25 -11.95
CA ASN A 73 2.19 -7.76 -12.06
C ASN A 73 2.37 -6.23 -11.90
N THR A 74 1.35 -5.47 -11.46
CA THR A 74 1.55 -4.07 -11.08
C THR A 74 2.64 -3.98 -10.01
N GLN A 75 3.59 -3.06 -10.19
CA GLN A 75 4.67 -2.83 -9.25
C GLN A 75 4.60 -1.41 -8.69
N PHE A 76 4.84 -1.28 -7.40
CA PHE A 76 4.89 0.02 -6.74
C PHE A 76 5.71 -0.03 -5.46
N ILE A 77 6.24 1.12 -5.08
CA ILE A 77 6.99 1.32 -3.84
C ILE A 77 6.06 1.98 -2.83
N LEU A 78 5.96 1.41 -1.62
CA LEU A 78 5.14 1.95 -0.54
C LEU A 78 5.79 3.13 0.20
N SER A 79 7.13 3.13 0.27
CA SER A 79 7.94 4.22 0.79
C SER A 79 9.35 4.14 0.18
N SER A 80 9.92 5.29 -0.18
CA SER A 80 11.30 5.45 -0.64
C SER A 80 12.32 5.56 0.50
N GLU A 81 11.85 5.58 1.76
CA GLU A 81 12.70 5.60 2.94
C GLU A 81 13.37 4.24 3.18
N ASP A 82 14.39 4.23 4.06
CA ASP A 82 15.01 2.99 4.48
C ASP A 82 13.99 2.05 5.14
N GLY A 83 14.07 0.76 4.77
CA GLY A 83 13.10 -0.25 5.18
C GLY A 83 11.76 -0.23 4.41
N GLY A 84 11.58 0.70 3.46
CA GLY A 84 10.46 0.72 2.53
C GLY A 84 10.32 -0.58 1.73
N ARG A 85 9.10 -0.85 1.26
CA ARG A 85 8.78 -2.09 0.53
C ARG A 85 8.42 -1.81 -0.92
N LEU A 86 9.01 -2.62 -1.80
CA LEU A 86 8.53 -2.85 -3.16
C LEU A 86 7.43 -3.90 -3.11
N VAL A 87 6.32 -3.63 -3.78
CA VAL A 87 5.18 -4.54 -3.93
C VAL A 87 5.07 -4.95 -5.39
N VAL A 88 4.81 -6.24 -5.60
CA VAL A 88 4.41 -6.82 -6.88
C VAL A 88 3.05 -7.46 -6.66
N VAL A 89 2.05 -7.02 -7.42
CA VAL A 89 0.69 -7.55 -7.35
C VAL A 89 0.64 -8.89 -8.08
N GLN A 90 -0.03 -9.86 -7.46
CA GLN A 90 -0.39 -11.12 -8.08
C GLN A 90 -1.90 -11.29 -7.88
N LEU A 91 -2.66 -11.22 -8.96
CA LEU A 91 -4.09 -11.46 -8.89
C LEU A 91 -4.35 -12.97 -8.94
N LEU A 92 -5.15 -13.45 -8.00
CA LEU A 92 -5.60 -14.84 -8.00
C LEU A 92 -6.96 -14.89 -8.70
N ASN A 93 -6.98 -15.53 -9.86
CA ASN A 93 -8.23 -15.88 -10.53
C ASN A 93 -8.59 -17.30 -10.10
N ASN A 94 -9.79 -17.45 -9.51
CA ASN A 94 -10.36 -18.76 -9.19
C ASN A 94 -11.00 -19.40 -10.42
#